data_AF-A0A3D2NKW5-F1
#
_entry.id   AF-A0A3D2NKW5-F1
#
_cell.length_a   1.000
_cell.length_b   1.000
_cell.length_c   1.000
_cell.angle_alpha   90.00
_cell.angle_beta   90.00
_cell.angle_gamma   90.00
#
_symmetry.space_group_name_H-M   'P 1'
#
loop_
_entity.id
_entity.type
_entity.pdbx_description
1 polymer ?
#
loop_
_entity_poly.entity_id
_entity_poly.type
_entity_poly.pdbx_seq_one_letter_code
_entity_poly.pdbx_strand_id
1 'polypeptide(L)'
;MNIGDTVKLNTNPEDSPETNLRLFVYGTLKRGYWNHQRFCAQARSIEPAVVWGRLYDLHAGFPALEVPEGLILARGTADPLADARRQQEIGTPRFGRPTGDWDLIHGELVTFSDPQRDLPPIDRLEGFRPGGHSMYQRVMVAVARGSIACAVWTYTMYAPQNGERITNDNQAVFWKSRLYSAQNA
;
A
#
# COMPACT_ATOMS: atom_id res chain seq x y z
N MET A 1 -16.71 -1.84 -52.19
CA MET A 1 -17.14 -2.28 -50.85
C MET A 1 -16.01 -3.08 -50.21
N ASN A 2 -15.95 -3.07 -48.87
CA ASN A 2 -14.84 -3.39 -47.95
C ASN A 2 -13.97 -2.15 -47.69
N ILE A 3 -14.30 -1.23 -46.76
CA ILE A 3 -14.66 -1.32 -45.33
C ILE A 3 -13.59 -2.05 -44.52
N GLY A 4 -12.86 -1.27 -43.73
CA GLY A 4 -11.92 -1.76 -42.73
C GLY A 4 -11.02 -0.66 -42.18
N ASP A 5 -11.60 0.51 -41.84
CA ASP A 5 -10.93 1.55 -41.06
C ASP A 5 -10.42 0.94 -39.76
N THR A 6 -9.09 0.74 -39.68
CA THR A 6 -8.45 0.37 -38.43
C THR A 6 -8.38 1.64 -37.59
N VAL A 7 -9.32 1.75 -36.66
CA VAL A 7 -9.32 2.75 -35.60
C VAL A 7 -8.00 2.64 -34.85
N LYS A 8 -7.06 3.53 -35.16
CA LYS A 8 -5.93 3.81 -34.27
C LYS A 8 -6.53 4.48 -33.04
N LEU A 9 -6.74 3.70 -31.97
CA LEU A 9 -7.00 4.29 -30.65
C LEU A 9 -5.79 5.17 -30.34
N ASN A 10 -6.02 6.48 -30.27
CA ASN A 10 -5.09 7.42 -29.68
C ASN A 10 -4.98 7.10 -28.18
N THR A 11 -4.06 6.21 -27.81
CA THR A 11 -3.58 6.15 -26.43
C THR A 11 -2.59 7.28 -26.26
N ASN A 12 -2.97 8.31 -25.49
CA ASN A 12 -2.02 9.31 -25.03
C ASN A 12 -0.81 8.57 -24.41
N PRO A 13 0.44 8.89 -24.81
CA PRO A 13 1.63 8.19 -24.32
C PRO A 13 1.83 8.29 -22.78
N GLU A 14 1.09 9.18 -22.12
CA GLU A 14 1.07 9.33 -20.66
C GLU A 14 0.23 8.27 -19.91
N ASP A 15 -0.61 7.47 -20.58
CA ASP A 15 -1.43 6.41 -19.92
C ASP A 15 -0.79 5.01 -20.04
N SER A 16 0.55 4.98 -20.13
CA SER A 16 1.32 3.74 -20.19
C SER A 16 1.23 3.02 -18.84
N PRO A 17 0.79 1.74 -18.77
CA PRO A 17 0.72 0.99 -17.51
C PRO A 17 2.08 0.86 -16.80
N GLU A 18 3.17 1.17 -17.50
CA GLU A 18 4.56 1.20 -17.03
C GLU A 18 4.83 2.20 -15.91
N THR A 19 3.99 3.22 -15.73
CA THR A 19 4.16 4.24 -14.67
C THR A 19 3.17 4.11 -13.52
N ASN A 20 2.26 3.14 -13.57
CA ASN A 20 1.30 2.94 -12.47
C ASN A 20 2.02 2.59 -11.18
N LEU A 21 1.62 3.26 -10.10
CA LEU A 21 2.09 3.01 -8.76
C LEU A 21 0.99 2.36 -7.93
N ARG A 22 1.25 1.15 -7.46
CA ARG A 22 0.35 0.44 -6.54
C ARG A 22 0.85 0.57 -5.11
N LEU A 23 -0.03 1.04 -4.22
CA LEU A 23 0.23 1.22 -2.79
C LEU A 23 -0.78 0.42 -1.98
N PHE A 24 -0.31 -0.42 -1.06
CA PHE A 24 -1.16 -1.06 -0.06
C PHE A 24 -1.27 -0.18 1.19
N VAL A 25 -2.51 0.18 1.54
CA VAL A 25 -2.84 0.99 2.71
C VAL A 25 -3.67 0.19 3.71
N TYR A 26 -3.31 0.25 4.99
CA TYR A 26 -3.92 -0.55 6.05
C TYR A 26 -4.58 0.30 7.15
N GLY A 27 -4.49 1.63 7.05
CA GLY A 27 -4.87 2.56 8.10
C GLY A 27 -5.62 3.80 7.62
N THR A 28 -5.14 4.98 8.02
CA THR A 28 -5.83 6.27 7.87
C THR A 28 -6.06 6.70 6.40
N LEU A 29 -5.30 6.13 5.47
CA LEU A 29 -5.46 6.33 4.02
C LEU A 29 -6.60 5.50 3.40
N LYS A 30 -7.12 4.48 4.12
CA LYS A 30 -8.23 3.65 3.63
C LYS A 30 -9.52 4.45 3.48
N ARG A 31 -10.42 3.99 2.61
CA ARG A 31 -11.77 4.54 2.47
C ARG A 31 -12.47 4.63 3.83
N GLY A 32 -13.16 5.74 4.06
CA GLY A 32 -13.87 6.03 5.31
C GLY A 32 -13.02 6.68 6.42
N TYR A 33 -11.72 6.89 6.20
CA TYR A 33 -10.83 7.59 7.13
C TYR A 33 -10.42 8.98 6.62
N TRP A 34 -9.97 9.83 7.56
CA TRP A 34 -9.79 11.27 7.34
C TRP A 34 -8.72 11.65 6.31
N ASN A 35 -7.72 10.80 6.05
CA ASN A 35 -6.68 11.07 5.05
C ASN A 35 -7.12 10.66 3.64
N HIS A 36 -8.11 9.79 3.49
CA HIS A 36 -8.48 9.23 2.19
C HIS A 36 -8.82 10.29 1.14
N GLN A 37 -9.72 11.22 1.47
CA GLN A 37 -10.20 12.22 0.51
C GLN A 37 -9.07 13.10 -0.01
N ARG A 38 -8.06 13.38 0.83
CA ARG A 38 -6.95 14.26 0.47
C ARG A 38 -5.90 13.57 -0.41
N PHE A 39 -5.65 12.29 -0.18
CA PHE A 39 -4.49 11.60 -0.76
C PHE A 39 -4.85 10.50 -1.77
N CYS A 40 -6.05 9.92 -1.68
CA CYS A 40 -6.46 8.77 -2.50
C CYS A 40 -7.64 9.06 -3.43
N ALA A 41 -8.23 10.27 -3.40
CA ALA A 41 -9.40 10.61 -4.22
C ALA A 41 -9.15 10.53 -5.74
N GLN A 42 -7.90 10.72 -6.18
CA GLN A 42 -7.50 10.64 -7.59
C GLN A 42 -6.99 9.25 -8.00
N ALA A 43 -7.14 8.25 -7.12
CA ALA A 43 -6.72 6.90 -7.43
C ALA A 43 -7.51 6.35 -8.63
N ARG A 44 -6.81 5.69 -9.55
CA ARG A 44 -7.37 4.98 -10.70
C ARG A 44 -8.26 3.82 -10.27
N SER A 45 -7.83 3.09 -9.24
CA SER A 45 -8.60 1.99 -8.64
C SER A 45 -8.26 1.81 -7.17
N ILE A 46 -9.22 1.26 -6.42
CA ILE A 46 -9.04 0.87 -5.02
C ILE A 46 -9.77 -0.44 -4.80
N GLU A 47 -9.02 -1.46 -4.39
CA GLU A 47 -9.48 -2.84 -4.29
C GLU A 47 -9.10 -3.44 -2.93
N PRO A 48 -9.93 -4.29 -2.31
CA PRO A 48 -9.54 -5.00 -1.10
C PRO A 48 -8.31 -5.89 -1.34
N ALA A 49 -7.38 -5.90 -0.41
CA ALA A 49 -6.19 -6.75 -0.46
C ALA A 49 -5.73 -7.17 0.94
N VAL A 50 -4.83 -8.16 1.00
CA VAL A 50 -4.20 -8.62 2.24
C VAL A 50 -2.68 -8.73 2.10
N VAL A 51 -1.99 -8.47 3.21
CA VAL A 51 -0.52 -8.61 3.34
C VAL A 51 -0.18 -9.44 4.57
N TRP A 52 0.95 -10.15 4.57
CA TRP A 52 1.48 -10.75 5.80
C TRP A 52 2.18 -9.69 6.65
N GLY A 53 1.85 -9.62 7.93
CA GLY A 53 2.48 -8.70 8.87
C GLY A 53 1.93 -8.79 10.28
N ARG A 54 2.35 -7.86 11.14
CA ARG A 54 1.75 -7.60 12.45
C ARG A 54 1.23 -6.18 12.47
N LEU A 55 -0.02 -6.02 12.88
CA LEU A 55 -0.67 -4.72 12.93
C LEU A 55 -0.79 -4.26 14.38
N TYR A 56 -0.49 -2.99 14.61
CA TYR A 56 -0.51 -2.37 15.93
C TYR A 56 -1.40 -1.14 15.90
N ASP A 57 -2.16 -0.94 16.97
CA ASP A 57 -2.85 0.32 17.25
C ASP A 57 -1.94 1.17 18.13
N LEU A 58 -1.34 2.22 17.57
CA LEU A 58 -0.46 3.09 18.36
C LEU A 58 -1.30 4.00 19.25
N HIS A 59 -0.81 4.29 20.46
CA HIS A 59 -1.50 5.20 21.38
C HIS A 59 -1.69 6.62 20.81
N ALA A 60 -0.93 6.96 19.78
CA ALA A 60 -1.07 8.21 19.04
C ALA A 60 -2.30 8.26 18.09
N GLY A 61 -3.06 7.16 17.96
CA GLY A 61 -4.35 7.12 17.26
C GLY A 61 -4.31 6.68 15.79
N PHE A 62 -3.18 6.11 15.34
CA PHE A 62 -3.00 5.60 13.98
C PHE A 62 -2.22 4.28 13.99
N PRO A 63 -2.33 3.44 12.94
CA PRO A 63 -1.77 2.09 12.98
C PRO A 63 -0.30 2.04 12.56
N ALA A 64 0.39 1.00 13.03
CA ALA A 64 1.68 0.58 12.49
C ALA A 64 1.60 -0.84 11.94
N LEU A 65 2.14 -1.03 10.74
CA LEU A 65 2.36 -2.35 10.15
C LEU A 65 3.85 -2.70 10.30
N GLU A 66 4.14 -3.83 10.92
CA GLU A 66 5.44 -4.48 10.83
C GLU A 66 5.34 -5.60 9.78
N VAL A 67 6.28 -5.62 8.82
CA VAL A 67 6.39 -6.69 7.83
C VAL A 67 7.60 -7.57 8.13
N PRO A 68 7.57 -8.88 7.79
CA PRO A 68 8.75 -9.72 7.94
C PRO A 68 9.87 -9.24 7.00
N GLU A 69 11.08 -9.04 7.52
CA GLU A 69 12.22 -8.55 6.72
C GLU A 69 12.49 -9.43 5.49
N GLY A 70 12.37 -10.75 5.62
CA GLY A 70 12.56 -11.71 4.51
C GLY A 70 11.47 -11.66 3.42
N LEU A 71 10.38 -10.92 3.62
CA LEU A 71 9.34 -10.70 2.60
C LEU A 71 9.46 -9.33 1.91
N ILE A 72 10.44 -8.51 2.27
CA ILE A 72 10.69 -7.21 1.63
C ILE A 72 11.37 -7.45 0.27
N LEU A 73 10.71 -7.03 -0.80
CA LEU A 73 11.16 -7.20 -2.19
C LEU A 73 12.06 -6.05 -2.65
N ALA A 74 11.84 -4.84 -2.11
CA ALA A 74 12.62 -3.64 -2.37
C ALA A 74 12.37 -2.59 -1.28
N ARG A 75 13.27 -1.60 -1.18
CA ARG A 75 13.10 -0.42 -0.33
C ARG A 75 12.85 0.80 -1.21
N GLY A 76 11.95 1.68 -0.77
CA GLY A 76 11.55 2.86 -1.54
C GLY A 76 12.68 3.88 -1.65
N THR A 77 12.62 4.71 -2.68
CA THR A 77 13.61 5.75 -2.97
C THR A 77 12.98 7.14 -2.96
N ALA A 78 13.79 8.18 -3.22
CA ALA A 78 13.29 9.54 -3.40
C ALA A 78 12.67 9.78 -4.79
N ASP A 79 12.76 8.81 -5.71
CA ASP A 79 12.28 8.92 -7.09
C ASP A 79 11.02 8.06 -7.30
N PRO A 80 9.82 8.69 -7.34
CA PRO A 80 8.57 7.97 -7.54
C PRO A 80 8.49 7.19 -8.85
N LEU A 81 9.14 7.67 -9.92
CA LEU A 81 9.14 6.98 -11.22
C LEU A 81 10.03 5.75 -11.17
N ALA A 82 11.21 5.84 -10.55
CA ALA A 82 12.06 4.67 -10.34
C ALA A 82 11.34 3.61 -9.50
N ASP A 83 10.64 4.02 -8.44
CA ASP A 83 9.86 3.11 -7.59
C ASP A 83 8.68 2.47 -8.34
N ALA A 84 7.99 3.22 -9.19
CA ALA A 84 6.91 2.68 -10.04
C ALA A 84 7.45 1.66 -11.05
N ARG A 85 8.56 1.97 -11.75
CA ARG A 85 9.21 1.05 -12.70
C ARG A 85 9.65 -0.24 -12.00
N ARG A 86 10.32 -0.10 -10.85
CA ARG A 86 10.79 -1.25 -10.07
C ARG A 86 9.65 -2.20 -9.69
N GLN A 87 8.46 -1.64 -9.41
CA GLN A 87 7.27 -2.44 -9.10
C GLN A 87 6.78 -3.27 -10.29
N GLN A 88 6.95 -2.80 -11.52
CA GLN A 88 6.54 -3.54 -12.72
C GLN A 88 7.56 -4.62 -13.10
N GLU A 89 8.85 -4.39 -12.81
CA GLU A 89 9.91 -5.39 -13.02
C GLU A 89 9.74 -6.62 -12.12
N ILE A 90 9.14 -6.43 -10.93
CA ILE A 90 8.72 -7.56 -10.12
C ILE A 90 7.46 -8.14 -10.76
N GLY A 91 7.60 -9.33 -11.36
CA GLY A 91 6.48 -10.12 -11.87
C GLY A 91 5.54 -10.58 -10.74
N THR A 92 4.97 -11.78 -10.85
CA THR A 92 4.11 -12.30 -9.78
C THR A 92 4.95 -12.73 -8.57
N PRO A 93 4.91 -12.02 -7.42
CA PRO A 93 5.69 -12.42 -6.26
C PRO A 93 5.05 -13.63 -5.59
N ARG A 94 5.84 -14.37 -4.82
CA ARG A 94 5.32 -15.45 -3.97
C ARG A 94 4.56 -14.86 -2.79
N PHE A 95 3.34 -15.33 -2.55
CA PHE A 95 2.52 -14.96 -1.39
C PHE A 95 2.31 -16.19 -0.48
N GLY A 96 3.39 -16.70 0.08
CA GLY A 96 3.37 -17.82 1.02
C GLY A 96 3.29 -17.34 2.46
N ARG A 97 2.74 -18.17 3.35
CA ARG A 97 2.76 -17.89 4.80
C ARG A 97 4.20 -17.90 5.31
N PRO A 98 4.70 -16.80 5.91
CA PRO A 98 6.02 -16.78 6.52
C PRO A 98 6.05 -17.61 7.81
N THR A 99 7.24 -18.10 8.17
CA THR A 99 7.46 -18.76 9.46
C THR A 99 7.37 -17.75 10.60
N GLY A 100 6.72 -18.13 11.70
CA GLY A 100 6.51 -17.28 12.87
C GLY A 100 5.05 -16.88 13.06
N ASP A 101 4.83 -15.98 14.01
CA ASP A 101 3.53 -15.45 14.42
C ASP A 101 3.15 -14.22 13.58
N TRP A 102 2.96 -14.45 12.28
CA TRP A 102 2.50 -13.43 11.34
C TRP A 102 1.03 -13.62 10.99
N ASP A 103 0.32 -12.50 10.86
CA ASP A 103 -1.10 -12.43 10.56
C ASP A 103 -1.35 -11.95 9.12
N LEU A 104 -2.52 -12.29 8.57
CA LEU A 104 -3.01 -11.64 7.35
C LEU A 104 -3.67 -10.32 7.71
N ILE A 105 -3.16 -9.21 7.17
CA ILE A 105 -3.66 -7.87 7.46
C ILE A 105 -4.51 -7.38 6.29
N HIS A 106 -5.75 -6.99 6.57
CA HIS A 106 -6.68 -6.40 5.62
C HIS A 106 -6.41 -4.92 5.39
N GLY A 107 -6.25 -4.57 4.13
CA GLY A 107 -6.12 -3.21 3.66
C GLY A 107 -6.75 -3.02 2.29
N GLU A 108 -6.32 -1.96 1.63
CA GLU A 108 -6.74 -1.61 0.28
C GLU A 108 -5.51 -1.46 -0.60
N LEU A 109 -5.58 -2.03 -1.79
CA LEU A 109 -4.67 -1.77 -2.88
C LEU A 109 -5.16 -0.53 -3.64
N VAL A 110 -4.41 0.56 -3.54
CA VAL A 110 -4.66 1.82 -4.22
C VAL A 110 -3.74 1.92 -5.43
N THR A 111 -4.28 2.18 -6.61
CA THR A 111 -3.51 2.36 -7.84
C THR A 111 -3.55 3.82 -8.28
N PHE A 112 -2.38 4.42 -8.48
CA PHE A 112 -2.21 5.79 -8.98
C PHE A 112 -1.62 5.75 -10.39
N SER A 113 -2.12 6.61 -11.27
CA SER A 113 -1.60 6.75 -12.64
C SER A 113 -0.40 7.70 -12.71
N ASP A 114 -0.27 8.63 -11.75
CA ASP A 114 0.78 9.66 -11.73
C ASP A 114 1.59 9.57 -10.42
N PRO A 115 2.63 8.72 -10.37
CA PRO A 115 3.49 8.58 -9.19
C PRO A 115 4.17 9.89 -8.77
N GLN A 116 4.53 10.77 -9.71
CA GLN A 116 5.24 12.01 -9.40
C GLN A 116 4.35 13.00 -8.65
N ARG A 117 3.07 13.03 -9.00
CA ARG A 117 2.07 13.86 -8.31
C ARG A 117 1.60 13.23 -7.01
N ASP A 118 1.27 11.94 -7.04
CA ASP A 118 0.44 11.31 -5.99
C ASP A 118 1.26 10.78 -4.80
N LEU A 119 2.50 10.32 -5.04
CA LEU A 119 3.31 9.68 -4.00
C LEU A 119 3.97 10.66 -3.00
N PRO A 120 4.59 11.79 -3.43
CA PRO A 120 5.29 12.68 -2.49
C PRO A 120 4.43 13.30 -1.37
N PRO A 121 3.14 13.64 -1.59
CA PRO A 121 2.26 14.04 -0.50
C PRO A 121 2.04 12.95 0.54
N ILE A 122 1.96 11.68 0.12
CA ILE A 122 1.79 10.53 1.02
C ILE A 122 3.08 10.28 1.79
N ASP A 123 4.24 10.35 1.14
CA ASP A 123 5.54 10.24 1.82
C ASP A 123 5.70 11.26 2.95
N ARG A 124 5.28 12.50 2.71
CA ARG A 124 5.32 13.56 3.71
C ARG A 124 4.38 13.28 4.89
N LEU A 125 3.21 12.72 4.63
CA LEU A 125 2.26 12.31 5.67
C LEU A 125 2.85 11.21 6.55
N GLU A 126 3.43 10.19 5.92
CA GLU A 126 4.00 9.00 6.60
C GLU A 126 5.41 9.26 7.16
N GLY A 127 5.95 10.47 6.96
CA GLY A 127 7.27 10.85 7.43
C GLY A 127 8.40 10.04 6.79
N PHE A 128 8.21 9.54 5.56
CA PHE A 128 9.22 8.81 4.81
C PHE A 128 10.30 9.75 4.27
N ARG A 129 11.55 9.47 4.63
CA ARG A 129 12.75 10.25 4.27
C ARG A 129 13.88 9.29 3.88
N PRO A 130 13.99 8.92 2.60
CA PRO A 130 15.03 8.00 2.14
C PRO A 130 16.42 8.56 2.46
N GLY A 131 17.30 7.73 3.02
CA GLY A 131 18.64 8.14 3.46
C GLY A 131 18.70 8.90 4.80
N GLY A 132 17.56 9.14 5.45
CA GLY A 132 17.49 9.77 6.77
C GLY A 132 16.61 8.99 7.75
N HIS A 133 16.32 9.60 8.88
CA HIS A 133 15.37 9.04 9.86
C HIS A 133 13.94 9.18 9.33
N SER A 134 13.31 8.03 9.08
CA SER A 134 11.91 7.93 8.67
C SER A 134 11.07 7.37 9.80
N MET A 135 9.87 7.93 10.00
CA MET A 135 8.91 7.38 10.96
C MET A 135 8.37 6.04 10.46
N TYR A 136 7.87 6.04 9.22
CA TYR A 136 7.60 4.83 8.46
C TYR A 136 8.59 4.69 7.32
N GLN A 137 9.05 3.47 7.06
CA GLN A 137 9.82 3.12 5.87
C GLN A 137 8.87 2.67 4.76
N ARG A 138 9.08 3.15 3.53
CA ARG A 138 8.40 2.60 2.36
C ARG A 138 9.14 1.37 1.86
N VAL A 139 8.43 0.25 1.79
CA VAL A 139 8.96 -1.05 1.35
C VAL A 139 8.02 -1.69 0.34
N MET A 140 8.58 -2.48 -0.57
CA MET A 140 7.79 -3.27 -1.51
C MET A 140 7.59 -4.67 -0.94
N VAL A 141 6.35 -5.15 -0.98
CA VAL A 141 5.96 -6.47 -0.48
C VAL A 141 4.98 -7.12 -1.44
N ALA A 142 4.76 -8.42 -1.24
CA ALA A 142 3.68 -9.15 -1.91
C ALA A 142 2.35 -8.91 -1.18
N VAL A 143 1.29 -8.59 -1.91
CA VAL A 143 -0.09 -8.59 -1.40
C VAL A 143 -0.96 -9.51 -2.24
N ALA A 144 -1.93 -10.16 -1.61
CA ALA A 144 -2.98 -10.89 -2.31
C ALA A 144 -4.21 -9.99 -2.53
N ARG A 145 -4.60 -9.87 -3.79
CA ARG A 145 -5.84 -9.26 -4.26
C ARG A 145 -6.70 -10.38 -4.86
N GLY A 146 -7.63 -10.91 -4.07
CA GLY A 146 -8.34 -12.14 -4.42
C GLY A 146 -7.36 -13.31 -4.56
N SER A 147 -7.36 -13.97 -5.71
CA SER A 147 -6.44 -15.09 -6.03
C SER A 147 -5.09 -14.64 -6.61
N ILE A 148 -4.89 -13.34 -6.85
CA ILE A 148 -3.70 -12.82 -7.53
C ILE A 148 -2.77 -12.17 -6.52
N ALA A 149 -1.50 -12.55 -6.55
CA ALA A 149 -0.44 -11.87 -5.82
C ALA A 149 0.19 -10.75 -6.66
N CYS A 150 0.36 -9.58 -6.06
CA CYS A 150 0.94 -8.39 -6.71
C CYS A 150 2.08 -7.83 -5.85
N ALA A 151 3.13 -7.34 -6.49
CA ALA A 151 4.14 -6.52 -5.82
C ALA A 151 3.62 -5.09 -5.67
N VAL A 152 3.69 -4.55 -4.45
CA VAL A 152 3.12 -3.24 -4.13
C VAL A 152 3.98 -2.54 -3.09
N TRP A 153 3.97 -1.21 -3.10
CA TRP A 153 4.59 -0.42 -2.04
C TRP A 153 3.67 -0.38 -0.81
N THR A 154 4.24 -0.32 0.38
CA THR A 154 3.52 -0.05 1.62
C THR A 154 4.44 0.65 2.61
N TYR A 155 3.86 1.21 3.67
CA TYR A 155 4.61 1.82 4.75
C TYR A 155 4.72 0.83 5.90
N THR A 156 5.90 0.74 6.51
CA THR A 156 6.13 -0.16 7.65
C THR A 156 6.91 0.55 8.74
N MET A 157 6.69 0.16 9.98
CA MET A 157 7.45 0.62 11.14
C MET A 157 8.22 -0.57 11.71
N TYR A 158 9.53 -0.42 11.88
CA TYR A 158 10.36 -1.43 12.51
C TYR A 158 10.19 -1.37 14.03
N ALA A 159 9.88 -2.50 14.67
CA ALA A 159 9.70 -2.62 16.12
C ALA A 159 8.85 -1.48 16.72
N PRO A 160 7.56 -1.35 16.31
CA PRO A 160 6.69 -0.27 16.79
C PRO A 160 6.62 -0.28 18.32
N GLN A 161 6.99 0.85 18.92
CA GLN A 161 6.88 1.08 20.36
C GLN A 161 5.57 1.81 20.65
N ASN A 162 5.05 1.67 21.88
CA ASN A 162 3.86 2.40 22.36
C ASN A 162 2.58 2.11 21.54
N GLY A 163 2.32 0.84 21.27
CA GLY A 163 1.06 0.39 20.70
C GLY A 163 0.70 -1.04 21.11
N GLU A 164 -0.57 -1.37 20.93
CA GLU A 164 -1.09 -2.71 21.21
C GLU A 164 -1.15 -3.51 19.91
N ARG A 165 -0.58 -4.73 19.91
CA ARG A 165 -0.74 -5.65 18.78
C ARG A 165 -2.21 -6.02 18.65
N ILE A 166 -2.74 -5.89 17.44
CA ILE A 166 -4.08 -6.33 17.09
C ILE A 166 -3.96 -7.77 16.57
N THR A 167 -4.65 -8.68 17.22
CA THR A 167 -4.79 -10.09 16.81
C THR A 167 -6.26 -10.42 16.61
N ASN A 168 -6.56 -11.40 15.77
CA ASN A 168 -7.93 -11.82 15.51
C ASN A 168 -8.04 -13.35 15.40
N ASP A 169 -7.62 -14.10 16.43
CA ASP A 169 -7.79 -15.55 16.55
C ASP A 169 -7.60 -16.35 15.25
N ASN A 170 -6.46 -16.16 14.57
CA ASN A 170 -6.08 -16.75 13.27
C ASN A 170 -6.94 -16.37 12.06
N GLN A 171 -7.85 -15.42 12.19
CA GLN A 171 -8.48 -14.73 11.08
C GLN A 171 -7.66 -13.52 10.68
N ALA A 172 -7.99 -12.97 9.51
CA ALA A 172 -7.34 -11.78 9.03
C ALA A 172 -7.72 -10.56 9.91
N VAL A 173 -6.72 -9.71 10.15
CA VAL A 173 -6.76 -8.59 11.08
C VAL A 173 -7.05 -7.31 10.29
N PHE A 174 -7.95 -6.48 10.78
CA PHE A 174 -8.20 -5.16 10.23
C PHE A 174 -7.96 -4.10 11.30
N TRP A 175 -7.47 -2.94 10.91
CA TRP A 175 -7.44 -1.79 11.81
C TRP A 175 -8.79 -1.06 11.81
N LYS A 176 -9.26 -0.71 13.01
CA LYS A 176 -10.33 0.24 13.27
C LYS A 176 -9.83 1.24 14.31
N SER A 177 -9.98 2.53 14.02
CA SER A 177 -9.60 3.58 14.98
C SER A 177 -10.53 3.55 16.20
N ARG A 178 -9.96 3.42 17.41
CA ARG A 178 -10.71 3.54 18.67
C ARG A 178 -11.36 4.92 18.83
N LEU A 179 -10.69 5.97 18.36
CA LEU A 179 -11.16 7.36 18.45
C LEU A 179 -12.32 7.66 17.50
N TYR A 180 -12.31 7.04 16.31
CA TYR A 180 -13.35 7.25 15.29
C TYR A 180 -14.62 6.42 15.56
N SER A 181 -14.51 5.29 16.25
CA SER A 181 -15.67 4.48 16.65
C SER A 181 -16.48 5.10 17.80
N ALA A 182 -15.86 5.86 18.70
CA ALA A 182 -16.55 6.48 19.83
C ALA A 182 -17.40 7.72 19.44
N GLN A 183 -17.19 8.30 18.25
CA GLN A 183 -17.96 9.45 17.76
C GLN A 183 -19.19 9.07 16.92
N ASN A 184 -19.37 7.78 16.63
CA ASN A 184 -20.46 7.24 15.81
C ASN A 184 -21.24 6.12 16.53
N ALA A 185 -21.16 6.06 17.86
CA ALA A 185 -21.88 5.10 18.71
C ALA A 185 -22.95 5.82 19.54
#